data_AF-A0A971HNH1-F1
#
_entry.id   AF-A0A971HNH1-F1
#
_cell.length_a   1.000
_cell.length_b   1.000
_cell.length_c   1.000
_cell.angle_alpha   90.00
_cell.angle_beta   90.00
_cell.angle_gamma   90.00
#
_symmetry.space_group_name_H-M   'P 1'
#
loop_
_entity.id
_entity.type
_entity.pdbx_description
1 polymer ?
#
loop_
_entity_poly.entity_id
_entity_poly.type
_entity_poly.pdbx_seq_one_letter_code
_entity_poly.pdbx_strand_id
1 'polypeptide(L)'
;MISVELLIFLIFVYVIFSNILLYSVFNKSLSVRDSLPWFFFLLIMIIVTFSNNLLVNISNYLGIEIVSNMLFFFGFLILIGISLFTTIYLSKQKNKINSLAQEIGILKKRIEELNVKRNNK
;
A
#
# COMPACT_ATOMS: atom_id res chain seq x y z
N MET A 1 -20.86 14.60 -19.68
CA MET A 1 -19.77 14.01 -20.49
C MET A 1 -18.47 14.41 -19.82
N ILE A 2 -17.56 13.48 -19.56
CA ILE A 2 -16.23 13.81 -19.04
C ILE A 2 -15.53 14.68 -20.09
N SER A 3 -15.10 15.89 -19.71
CA SER A 3 -14.40 16.83 -20.59
C SER A 3 -13.11 16.19 -21.10
N VAL A 4 -12.77 16.38 -22.38
CA VAL A 4 -11.54 15.81 -22.99
C VAL A 4 -10.28 16.23 -22.21
N GLU A 5 -10.30 17.43 -21.64
CA GLU A 5 -9.27 17.97 -20.75
C GLU A 5 -9.02 17.10 -19.52
N LEU A 6 -10.09 16.61 -18.88
CA LEU A 6 -9.99 15.73 -17.71
C LEU A 6 -9.45 14.36 -18.11
N LEU A 7 -9.82 13.85 -19.28
CA LEU A 7 -9.33 12.56 -19.78
C LEU A 7 -7.82 12.61 -20.07
N ILE A 8 -7.34 13.67 -20.72
CA ILE A 8 -5.91 13.87 -20.97
C ILE A 8 -5.14 13.96 -19.65
N PHE A 9 -5.64 14.73 -18.69
CA PHE A 9 -5.03 14.84 -17.37
C PHE A 9 -4.96 13.48 -16.65
N LEU A 10 -6.04 12.70 -16.67
CA LEU A 10 -6.10 11.38 -16.03
C LEU A 10 -5.10 10.40 -16.65
N ILE A 11 -4.99 10.38 -17.98
CA ILE A 11 -4.04 9.55 -18.70
C ILE A 11 -2.60 9.94 -18.36
N PHE A 12 -2.30 11.24 -18.29
CA PHE A 12 -0.98 11.72 -17.93
C PHE A 12 -0.57 11.28 -16.51
N VAL A 13 -1.46 11.46 -15.53
CA VAL A 13 -1.25 11.00 -14.15
C VAL A 13 -1.06 9.48 -14.10
N TYR A 14 -1.87 8.74 -14.85
CA TYR A 14 -1.77 7.28 -14.95
C TYR A 14 -0.40 6.82 -15.48
N VAL A 15 0.09 7.45 -16.56
CA VAL A 15 1.40 7.11 -17.14
C VAL A 15 2.52 7.38 -16.15
N ILE A 16 2.52 8.53 -15.46
CA ILE A 16 3.53 8.85 -14.45
C ILE A 16 3.50 7.81 -13.33
N PHE A 17 2.31 7.51 -12.80
CA PHE A 17 2.16 6.57 -11.69
C PHE A 17 2.61 5.15 -12.06
N SER A 18 2.25 4.68 -13.26
CA SER A 18 2.69 3.39 -13.78
C SER A 18 4.23 3.32 -13.93
N ASN A 19 4.87 4.40 -14.40
CA ASN A 19 6.33 4.44 -14.53
C ASN A 19 7.03 4.39 -13.16
N ILE A 20 6.52 5.11 -12.16
CA ILE A 20 7.05 5.07 -10.79
C ILE A 20 6.92 3.66 -10.20
N LEU A 21 5.76 3.00 -10.39
CA LEU A 21 5.55 1.63 -9.94
C LEU A 21 6.51 0.65 -10.62
N LEU A 22 6.65 0.73 -11.94
CA LEU A 22 7.59 -0.10 -12.71
C LEU A 22 9.04 0.11 -12.25
N TYR A 23 9.47 1.36 -12.07
CA TYR A 23 10.80 1.68 -11.56
C TYR A 23 11.03 1.10 -10.16
N SER A 24 10.05 1.22 -9.27
CA SER A 24 10.14 0.72 -7.89
C SER A 24 10.18 -0.81 -7.78
N VAL A 25 9.50 -1.51 -8.70
CA VAL A 25 9.58 -2.98 -8.84
C VAL A 25 10.93 -3.39 -9.43
N PHE A 26 11.41 -2.67 -10.46
CA PHE A 26 12.65 -3.01 -11.14
C PHE A 26 13.90 -2.79 -10.26
N ASN A 27 13.91 -1.73 -9.45
CA ASN A 27 15.00 -1.45 -8.49
C ASN A 27 14.99 -2.36 -7.25
N LYS A 28 14.18 -3.42 -7.21
CA LYS A 28 14.07 -4.41 -6.10
C LYS A 28 13.71 -3.80 -4.73
N SER A 29 13.28 -2.54 -4.67
CA SER A 29 12.85 -1.90 -3.42
C SER A 29 11.50 -2.41 -2.92
N LEU A 30 10.64 -2.90 -3.83
CA LEU A 30 9.42 -3.63 -3.50
C LEU A 30 9.50 -5.07 -4.01
N SER A 31 9.12 -6.03 -3.15
CA SER A 31 8.90 -7.39 -3.60
C SER A 31 7.67 -7.42 -4.53
N VAL A 32 7.67 -8.28 -5.56
CA VAL A 32 6.54 -8.43 -6.51
C VAL A 32 5.21 -8.67 -5.78
N ARG A 33 5.27 -9.30 -4.59
CA ARG A 33 4.11 -9.55 -3.75
C ARG A 33 3.50 -8.26 -3.18
N ASP A 34 4.34 -7.29 -2.82
CA ASP A 34 3.90 -6.03 -2.21
C ASP A 34 3.41 -5.02 -3.26
N SER A 35 3.83 -5.19 -4.52
CA SER A 35 3.36 -4.37 -5.64
C SER A 35 2.06 -4.88 -6.28
N LEU A 36 1.65 -6.13 -6.02
CA LEU A 36 0.45 -6.74 -6.60
C LEU A 36 -0.84 -5.92 -6.42
N PRO A 37 -1.16 -5.38 -5.22
CA PRO A 37 -2.35 -4.55 -5.02
C PRO A 37 -2.33 -3.30 -5.90
N TRP A 38 -1.15 -2.72 -6.14
CA TRP A 38 -1.01 -1.51 -6.95
C TRP A 38 -1.26 -1.77 -8.44
N PHE A 39 -0.84 -2.93 -8.96
CA PHE A 39 -1.20 -3.35 -10.30
C PHE A 39 -2.70 -3.60 -10.47
N PHE A 40 -3.35 -4.14 -9.43
CA PHE A 40 -4.81 -4.29 -9.42
C PHE A 40 -5.51 -2.92 -9.47
N PHE A 41 -5.02 -1.92 -8.74
CA PHE A 41 -5.52 -0.55 -8.81
C PHE A 41 -5.31 0.08 -10.20
N LEU A 42 -4.15 -0.11 -10.83
CA LEU A 42 -3.90 0.35 -12.20
C LEU A 42 -4.93 -0.23 -13.19
N LEU A 43 -5.24 -1.52 -13.06
CA LEU A 43 -6.22 -2.19 -13.91
C LEU A 43 -7.64 -1.62 -13.71
N ILE A 44 -8.05 -1.40 -12.47
CA ILE A 44 -9.34 -0.76 -12.15
C ILE A 44 -9.40 0.65 -12.75
N MET A 45 -8.34 1.44 -12.64
CA MET A 45 -8.29 2.79 -13.18
C MET A 45 -8.47 2.83 -14.70
N ILE A 46 -7.88 1.87 -15.44
CA ILE A 46 -8.10 1.74 -16.89
C ILE A 46 -9.58 1.46 -17.19
N ILE A 47 -10.18 0.51 -16.48
CA ILE A 47 -11.58 0.11 -16.68
C ILE A 47 -12.52 1.29 -16.42
N VAL A 48 -12.26 2.05 -15.34
CA VAL A 48 -13.03 3.24 -14.98
C VAL A 48 -12.86 4.37 -16.00
N THR A 49 -11.63 4.60 -16.49
CA THR A 49 -11.35 5.66 -17.47
C THR A 49 -11.98 5.37 -18.83
N PHE A 50 -11.96 4.09 -19.25
CA PHE A 50 -12.53 3.70 -20.53
C PHE A 50 -14.05 3.56 -20.50
N SER A 51 -14.63 3.30 -19.33
CA SER A 51 -16.06 3.10 -19.19
C SER A 51 -16.77 4.32 -18.60
N ASN A 52 -17.19 5.22 -19.50
CA ASN A 52 -17.96 6.41 -19.16
C ASN A 52 -19.33 6.08 -18.52
N ASN A 53 -19.90 4.89 -18.80
CA ASN A 53 -21.23 4.50 -18.31
C ASN A 53 -21.22 3.64 -17.04
N LEU A 54 -20.10 2.99 -16.68
CA LEU A 54 -20.04 2.13 -15.48
C LEU A 54 -20.31 2.95 -14.21
N LEU A 55 -19.66 4.10 -14.08
CA LEU A 55 -19.79 4.95 -12.90
C LEU A 55 -21.19 5.54 -12.77
N VAL A 56 -21.79 5.96 -13.88
CA VAL A 56 -23.16 6.50 -13.92
C VAL A 56 -24.16 5.42 -13.52
N ASN A 57 -24.02 4.19 -14.02
CA ASN A 57 -24.91 3.09 -13.68
C ASN A 57 -24.82 2.72 -12.19
N ILE A 58 -23.62 2.70 -11.62
CA ILE A 58 -23.41 2.43 -10.18
C ILE A 58 -24.00 3.56 -9.34
N SER A 59 -23.78 4.82 -9.75
CA SER A 59 -24.33 6.00 -9.07
C SER A 59 -25.86 5.96 -9.04
N ASN A 60 -26.50 5.64 -10.17
CA ASN A 60 -27.94 5.51 -10.27
C ASN A 60 -28.50 4.36 -9.43
N TYR A 61 -27.79 3.22 -9.36
CA TYR A 61 -28.18 2.08 -8.53
C TYR A 61 -28.12 2.40 -7.03
N LEU A 62 -27.11 3.16 -6.60
CA LEU A 62 -26.93 3.59 -5.22
C LEU A 62 -27.77 4.82 -4.84
N GLY A 63 -28.44 5.46 -5.80
CA GLY A 63 -29.22 6.69 -5.58
C GLY A 63 -28.35 7.93 -5.33
N ILE A 64 -27.10 7.95 -5.81
CA ILE A 64 -26.18 9.08 -5.66
C ILE A 64 -26.28 9.96 -6.90
N GLU A 65 -26.64 11.24 -6.74
CA GLU A 65 -26.81 12.18 -7.86
C GLU A 65 -25.48 12.56 -8.54
N ILE A 66 -24.40 12.74 -7.75
CA ILE A 66 -23.13 13.23 -8.25
C ILE A 66 -22.06 12.14 -8.14
N VAL A 67 -21.63 11.62 -9.30
CA VAL A 67 -20.61 10.57 -9.44
C VAL A 67 -19.29 10.90 -8.72
N SER A 68 -18.87 12.17 -8.73
CA SER A 68 -17.64 12.58 -8.05
C SER A 68 -17.72 12.38 -6.53
N ASN A 69 -18.87 12.64 -5.92
CA ASN A 69 -19.05 12.48 -4.47
C ASN A 69 -18.98 11.01 -4.06
N MET A 70 -19.55 10.13 -4.88
CA MET A 70 -19.42 8.68 -4.71
C MET A 70 -17.95 8.25 -4.74
N LEU A 71 -17.19 8.69 -5.75
CA LEU A 71 -15.77 8.37 -5.87
C LEU A 71 -14.96 8.85 -4.67
N PHE A 72 -15.21 10.07 -4.19
CA PHE A 72 -14.54 10.58 -2.99
C PHE A 72 -14.88 9.74 -1.76
N PHE A 73 -16.15 9.41 -1.55
CA PHE A 73 -16.58 8.60 -0.41
C PHE A 73 -15.91 7.23 -0.38
N PHE A 74 -15.98 6.47 -1.48
CA PHE A 74 -15.31 5.16 -1.58
C PHE A 74 -13.79 5.30 -1.55
N GLY A 75 -13.23 6.33 -2.17
CA GLY A 75 -11.80 6.62 -2.11
C GLY A 75 -11.32 6.82 -0.67
N PHE A 76 -12.04 7.60 0.14
CA PHE A 76 -11.73 7.79 1.55
C PHE A 76 -11.87 6.49 2.35
N LEU A 77 -12.93 5.71 2.13
CA LEU A 77 -13.09 4.41 2.81
C LEU A 77 -11.94 3.46 2.50
N ILE A 78 -11.55 3.36 1.22
CA ILE A 78 -10.41 2.54 0.78
C ILE A 78 -9.11 3.05 1.40
N LEU A 79 -8.87 4.36 1.39
CA LEU A 79 -7.68 4.98 1.99
C LEU A 79 -7.57 4.67 3.47
N ILE A 80 -8.66 4.81 4.23
CA ILE A 80 -8.71 4.48 5.65
C ILE A 80 -8.42 2.98 5.83
N GLY A 81 -9.03 2.12 5.03
CA GLY A 81 -8.78 0.68 5.07
C GLY A 81 -7.31 0.32 4.84
N ILE A 82 -6.68 0.90 3.81
CA ILE A 82 -5.26 0.70 3.50
C ILE A 82 -4.38 1.24 4.63
N SER A 83 -4.71 2.41 5.19
CA SER A 83 -3.95 2.97 6.31
C SER A 83 -3.98 2.06 7.54
N LEU A 84 -5.16 1.51 7.88
CA LEU A 84 -5.32 0.61 9.02
C LEU A 84 -4.57 -0.70 8.79
N PHE A 85 -4.68 -1.29 7.60
CA PHE A 85 -3.93 -2.48 7.23
C PHE A 85 -2.42 -2.25 7.37
N THR A 86 -1.94 -1.10 6.88
CA THR A 86 -0.53 -0.69 6.99
C THR A 86 -0.12 -0.53 8.45
N THR A 87 -0.92 0.13 9.28
CA THR A 87 -0.65 0.29 10.72
C THR A 87 -0.58 -1.06 11.44
N ILE A 88 -1.49 -2.00 11.14
CA ILE A 88 -1.48 -3.35 11.72
C ILE A 88 -0.21 -4.11 11.30
N TYR A 89 0.14 -4.05 10.02
CA TYR A 89 1.34 -4.71 9.50
C TYR A 89 2.61 -4.15 10.13
N LEU A 90 2.71 -2.83 10.23
CA LEU A 90 3.83 -2.13 10.86
C LEU A 90 3.93 -2.47 12.36
N SER A 91 2.80 -2.54 13.07
CA SER A 91 2.76 -2.94 14.48
C SER A 91 3.28 -4.37 14.68
N LYS A 92 2.87 -5.33 13.84
CA LYS A 92 3.39 -6.71 13.88
C LYS A 92 4.89 -6.77 13.62
N GLN A 93 5.40 -5.98 12.67
CA GLN A 93 6.84 -5.92 12.41
C GLN A 93 7.60 -5.33 13.60
N LYS A 94 7.12 -4.24 14.20
CA LYS A 94 7.72 -3.63 15.39
C LYS A 94 7.83 -4.63 16.54
N ASN A 95 6.80 -5.43 16.78
CA ASN A 95 6.84 -6.45 17.84
C ASN A 95 7.91 -7.53 17.58
N LYS A 96 8.06 -7.98 16.32
CA LYS A 96 9.12 -8.93 15.94
C LYS A 96 10.52 -8.35 16.16
N ILE A 97 10.73 -7.09 15.78
CA ILE A 97 12.00 -6.39 15.99
C ILE A 97 12.32 -6.30 17.48
N ASN A 98 11.34 -5.95 18.32
CA ASN A 98 11.53 -5.90 19.77
C ASN A 98 11.90 -7.27 20.37
N SER A 99 11.23 -8.35 19.93
CA SER A 99 11.55 -9.72 20.38
C SER A 99 12.99 -10.10 20.01
N LEU A 100 13.39 -9.85 18.77
CA LEU A 100 14.75 -10.13 18.29
C LEU A 100 15.80 -9.30 19.05
N ALA A 101 15.52 -8.03 19.34
CA ALA A 101 16.41 -7.18 20.12
C ALA A 101 16.58 -7.71 21.56
N GLN A 102 15.50 -8.22 22.17
CA GLN A 102 15.54 -8.84 23.50
C GLN A 102 16.33 -10.15 23.48
N GLU A 103 16.11 -11.02 22.51
CA GLU A 103 16.87 -12.27 22.34
C GLU A 103 18.37 -11.98 22.18
N ILE A 104 18.74 -10.99 21.35
CA ILE A 104 20.14 -10.55 21.19
C ILE A 104 20.71 -10.04 22.53
N GLY A 105 19.94 -9.27 23.29
CA GLY A 105 20.35 -8.77 24.60
C GLY A 105 20.65 -9.88 25.60
N ILE A 106 19.75 -10.89 25.68
CA ILE A 106 19.93 -12.07 26.54
C ILE A 106 21.17 -12.87 26.09
N LEU A 107 21.34 -13.06 24.78
CA LEU A 107 22.48 -13.80 24.23
C LEU A 107 23.82 -13.14 24.58
N LYS A 108 23.91 -11.81 24.44
CA LYS A 108 25.11 -11.03 24.80
C LYS A 108 25.45 -11.18 26.28
N LYS A 109 24.45 -11.06 27.16
CA LYS A 109 24.64 -11.24 28.61
C LYS A 109 25.18 -12.64 28.94
N ARG A 110 24.64 -13.68 28.31
CA ARG A 110 25.07 -15.06 28.55
C ARG A 110 26.52 -15.31 28.09
N ILE A 111 26.95 -14.69 27.00
CA ILE A 111 28.35 -14.74 26.54
C ILE A 111 29.27 -14.07 27.57
N GLU A 112 28.86 -12.91 28.10
CA GLU A 112 29.62 -12.18 29.12
C GLU A 112 29.80 -13.03 30.41
N GLU A 113 28.72 -13.63 30.91
CA GLU A 113 28.76 -14.54 32.06
C GLU A 113 29.67 -15.76 31.85
N LEU A 114 29.67 -16.34 30.65
CA LEU A 114 30.54 -17.46 30.29
C LEU A 114 32.01 -17.05 30.25
N ASN A 115 32.32 -15.87 29.71
CA ASN A 115 33.69 -15.34 29.68
C ASN A 115 34.22 -15.06 31.10
N VAL A 116 33.38 -14.51 31.99
CA VAL A 116 33.76 -14.31 33.40
C VAL A 116 34.04 -15.64 34.09
N LYS A 117 33.19 -16.66 33.90
CA LYS A 117 33.43 -18.00 34.46
C LYS A 117 34.71 -18.66 33.94
N ARG A 118 35.07 -18.42 32.67
CA ARG A 118 36.31 -18.93 32.07
C ARG A 118 37.55 -18.26 32.64
N ASN A 119 37.49 -16.95 32.91
CA ASN A 119 38.63 -16.21 33.47
C ASN A 119 38.86 -16.50 34.96
N ASN A 120 37.84 -16.96 35.67
CA ASN A 120 37.92 -17.30 37.10
C ASN A 120 38.31 -18.77 37.37
N LYS A 121 38.74 -19.52 36.35
CA LYS A 121 39.08 -20.94 36.42
C LYS A 121 40.50 -21.17 35.92
#